data_AF-A0A522U363-F1
#
_entry.id   AF-A0A522U363-F1
#
_cell.length_a   1.000
_cell.length_b   1.000
_cell.length_c   1.000
_cell.angle_alpha   90.00
_cell.angle_beta   90.00
_cell.angle_gamma   90.00
#
_symmetry.space_group_name_H-M   'P 1'
#
loop_
_entity.id
_entity.type
_entity.pdbx_description
1 polymer ?
#
loop_
_entity_poly.entity_id
_entity_poly.type
_entity_poly.pdbx_seq_one_letter_code
_entity_poly.pdbx_strand_id
1 'polypeptide(L)'
;MATGNLRGRFLMWRIKIMNSTNKKLSYTDAAYEILKQTNEALSSVELVDIALTKGTLETKGKTPEATMGASLYLECQRRNNESRFVKVGRDKWALSEWGKKAIQVEIEKYDKATQEIQLKIRKTIVGDPLNFDGLQYAPINEQGVVFLFGKLHKELGIIVEAIQTGFPDAKGRKKIRAGWQEIAIEFEYRSSNFLSHKHEIQHCDLIVCWMHDWKECPLEVVELKSIIEKKLKNGDEQNF
;
A
#
# COMPACT_ATOMS: atom_id res chain seq x y z
N MET A 1 21.12 3.38 -7.39
CA MET A 1 21.65 4.70 -7.00
C MET A 1 21.04 5.08 -5.66
N ALA A 2 21.87 5.60 -4.75
CA ALA A 2 21.78 5.43 -3.31
C ALA A 2 20.53 6.04 -2.63
N THR A 3 19.80 5.22 -1.87
CA THR A 3 18.89 5.67 -0.81
C THR A 3 19.74 6.17 0.35
N GLY A 4 19.84 7.49 0.49
CA GLY A 4 20.60 8.14 1.55
C GLY A 4 20.07 7.77 2.93
N ASN A 5 20.83 6.94 3.66
CA ASN A 5 20.56 6.55 5.03
C ASN A 5 20.69 7.76 5.96
N LEU A 6 19.57 8.37 6.36
CA LEU A 6 19.51 9.54 7.26
C LEU A 6 20.26 9.29 8.59
N ARG A 7 20.32 8.04 9.08
CA ARG A 7 21.10 7.67 10.27
C ARG A 7 22.61 7.88 10.10
N GLY A 8 23.14 7.75 8.88
CA GLY A 8 24.56 7.94 8.58
C GLY A 8 24.98 9.42 8.52
N ARG A 9 24.13 10.28 7.97
CA ARG A 9 24.34 11.75 7.96
C ARG A 9 24.30 12.32 9.39
N PHE A 10 23.41 11.82 10.24
CA PHE A 10 23.34 12.20 11.65
C PHE A 10 24.59 11.78 12.46
N LEU A 11 25.22 10.65 12.13
CA LEU A 11 26.43 10.17 12.83
C LEU A 11 27.66 11.04 12.52
N MET A 12 27.82 11.49 11.27
CA MET A 12 28.88 12.45 10.89
C MET A 12 28.68 13.83 11.54
N TRP A 13 27.44 14.20 11.84
CA TRP A 13 27.10 15.49 12.44
C TRP A 13 27.39 15.56 13.94
N ARG A 14 27.32 14.42 14.67
CA ARG A 14 27.67 14.32 16.11
C ARG A 14 29.10 14.77 16.44
N ILE A 15 30.03 14.71 15.48
CA ILE A 15 31.46 14.99 15.72
C ILE A 15 31.78 16.49 15.64
N LYS A 16 30.94 17.31 14.99
CA LYS A 16 31.25 18.72 14.71
C LYS A 16 30.56 19.74 15.63
N ILE A 17 29.76 19.29 16.61
CA ILE A 17 28.96 20.15 17.49
C ILE A 17 29.48 20.06 18.92
N MET A 18 30.59 20.73 19.17
CA MET A 18 30.98 21.18 20.50
C MET A 18 31.33 22.66 20.37
N ASN A 19 30.29 23.50 20.33
CA ASN A 19 30.30 24.90 20.79
C ASN A 19 28.99 25.58 20.37
N SER A 20 28.01 25.67 21.29
CA SER A 20 27.01 26.74 21.26
C SER A 20 26.28 26.89 22.60
N THR A 21 26.44 28.09 23.17
CA THR A 21 25.49 28.88 23.99
C THR A 21 24.49 28.16 24.92
N ASN A 22 24.65 28.40 26.23
CA ASN A 22 23.75 27.99 27.32
C ASN A 22 22.38 28.74 27.33
N LYS A 23 21.91 29.21 26.17
CA LYS A 23 20.70 30.03 26.03
C LYS A 23 19.54 29.13 25.60
N LYS A 24 18.58 28.94 26.50
CA LYS A 24 17.31 28.26 26.22
C LYS A 24 16.48 29.15 25.28
N LEU A 25 16.08 28.60 24.15
CA LEU A 25 15.31 29.29 23.11
C LEU A 25 13.82 28.96 23.22
N SER A 26 13.00 29.83 22.62
CA SER A 26 11.60 29.49 22.33
C SER A 26 11.54 28.39 21.26
N TYR A 27 10.40 27.71 21.14
CA TYR A 27 10.20 26.70 20.10
C TYR A 27 10.48 27.24 18.70
N THR A 28 9.98 28.45 18.38
CA THR A 28 10.14 29.01 17.03
C THR A 28 11.57 29.50 16.79
N ASP A 29 12.26 30.04 17.79
CA ASP A 29 13.67 30.43 17.61
C ASP A 29 14.60 29.21 17.48
N ALA A 30 14.33 28.14 18.24
CA ALA A 30 15.05 26.88 18.08
C ALA A 30 14.85 26.29 16.68
N ALA A 31 13.60 26.29 16.18
CA ALA A 31 13.29 25.83 14.83
C ALA A 31 13.99 26.67 13.75
N TYR A 32 14.01 28.00 13.90
CA TYR A 32 14.67 28.90 12.95
C TYR A 32 16.16 28.59 12.84
N GLU A 33 16.87 28.49 13.97
CA GLU A 33 18.29 28.18 14.00
C GLU A 33 18.60 26.81 13.38
N ILE A 34 17.76 25.81 13.66
CA ILE A 34 17.96 24.46 13.13
C ILE A 34 17.77 24.46 11.62
N LEU A 35 16.65 24.99 11.11
CA LEU A 35 16.40 25.03 9.67
C LEU A 35 17.48 25.84 8.94
N LYS A 36 17.93 26.96 9.51
CA LYS A 36 19.00 27.78 8.94
C LYS A 36 20.32 27.01 8.83
N GLN A 37 20.64 26.21 9.84
CA GLN A 37 21.87 25.43 9.88
C GLN A 37 21.81 24.17 9.00
N THR A 38 20.65 23.51 8.91
CA THR A 38 20.50 22.29 8.11
C THR A 38 20.29 22.61 6.64
N ASN A 39 19.69 23.76 6.33
CA ASN A 39 19.28 24.15 4.98
C ASN A 39 18.42 23.05 4.30
N GLU A 40 17.63 22.35 5.10
CA GLU A 40 16.74 21.26 4.69
C GLU A 40 15.40 21.44 5.42
N ALA A 41 14.28 21.21 4.72
CA ALA A 41 12.96 21.29 5.34
C ALA A 41 12.74 20.08 6.27
N LEU A 42 12.30 20.33 7.50
CA LEU A 42 12.21 19.33 8.56
C LEU A 42 10.82 19.29 9.20
N SER A 43 10.49 18.16 9.80
CA SER A 43 9.27 17.95 10.59
C SER A 43 9.40 18.50 12.01
N SER A 44 8.26 18.70 12.67
CA SER A 44 8.24 19.18 14.06
C SER A 44 8.95 18.21 15.01
N VAL A 45 8.89 16.91 14.72
CA VAL A 45 9.61 15.85 15.45
C VAL A 45 11.12 16.01 15.28
N GLU A 46 11.61 16.10 14.04
CA GLU A 46 13.04 16.25 13.76
C GLU A 46 13.62 17.54 14.38
N LEU A 47 12.84 18.63 14.34
CA LEU A 47 13.25 19.90 14.95
C LEU A 47 13.37 19.79 16.48
N VAL A 48 12.44 19.12 17.14
CA VAL A 48 12.50 18.91 18.60
C VAL A 48 13.66 18.00 18.98
N ASP A 49 13.83 16.87 18.27
CA ASP A 49 14.92 15.93 18.52
C ASP A 49 16.27 16.63 18.42
N ILE A 50 16.45 17.44 17.38
CA ILE A 50 17.66 18.24 17.21
C ILE A 50 17.82 19.28 18.33
N ALA A 51 16.75 20.00 18.68
CA ALA A 51 16.82 21.06 19.68
C ALA A 51 17.14 20.54 21.08
N LEU A 52 16.54 19.41 21.47
CA LEU A 52 16.83 18.71 22.73
C LEU A 52 18.26 18.15 22.73
N THR A 53 18.69 17.53 21.62
CA THR A 53 20.06 17.01 21.48
C THR A 53 21.11 18.12 21.61
N LYS A 54 20.81 19.32 21.09
CA LYS A 54 21.68 20.50 21.21
C LYS A 54 21.58 21.21 22.57
N GLY A 55 20.60 20.86 23.40
CA GLY A 55 20.30 21.58 24.65
C GLY A 55 19.77 23.00 24.44
N THR A 56 19.33 23.37 23.23
CA THR A 56 18.79 24.70 22.92
C THR A 56 17.32 24.84 23.30
N LEU A 57 16.64 23.72 23.55
CA LEU A 57 15.26 23.65 24.01
C LEU A 57 15.19 22.80 25.28
N GLU A 58 14.32 23.17 26.22
CA GLU A 58 13.97 22.38 27.39
C GLU A 58 12.45 22.24 27.45
N THR A 59 11.98 21.04 27.77
CA THR A 59 10.56 20.73 27.70
C THR A 59 10.12 20.05 28.99
N LYS A 60 9.09 20.58 29.65
CA LYS A 60 8.45 19.95 30.83
C LYS A 60 7.24 19.09 30.46
N GLY A 61 6.66 19.30 29.28
CA GLY A 61 5.46 18.62 28.80
C GLY A 61 5.75 17.29 28.11
N LYS A 62 4.71 16.47 27.93
CA LYS A 62 4.82 15.11 27.37
C LYS A 62 4.97 15.07 25.85
N THR A 63 4.55 16.12 25.14
CA THR A 63 4.46 16.14 23.66
C THR A 63 5.04 17.45 23.08
N PRO A 64 6.36 17.67 23.20
CA PRO A 64 7.03 18.87 22.69
C PRO A 64 6.92 19.05 21.17
N GLU A 65 6.85 17.97 20.39
CA GLU A 65 6.66 17.98 18.93
C GLU A 65 5.32 18.59 18.51
N ALA A 66 4.24 18.30 19.24
CA ALA A 66 2.93 18.92 19.00
C ALA A 66 2.97 20.43 19.32
N THR A 67 3.71 20.81 20.37
CA THR A 67 3.88 22.21 20.77
C THR A 67 4.73 22.98 19.74
N MET A 68 5.78 22.35 19.22
CA MET A 68 6.61 22.87 18.13
C MET A 68 5.74 23.15 16.89
N GLY A 69 5.01 22.16 16.40
CA GLY A 69 4.15 22.31 15.23
C GLY A 69 3.08 23.39 15.41
N ALA A 70 2.44 23.44 16.58
CA ALA A 70 1.44 24.47 16.89
C ALA A 70 2.04 25.89 16.95
N SER A 71 3.25 26.03 17.51
CA SER A 71 3.95 27.32 17.59
C SER A 71 4.32 27.85 16.21
N LEU A 72 4.86 26.99 15.35
CA LEU A 72 5.18 27.33 13.96
C LEU A 72 3.92 27.70 13.17
N TYR A 73 2.86 26.91 13.31
CA TYR A 73 1.57 27.20 12.67
C TYR A 73 0.99 28.55 13.11
N LEU A 74 0.96 28.83 14.42
CA LEU A 74 0.44 30.08 14.95
C LEU A 74 1.30 31.29 14.52
N GLU A 75 2.62 31.12 14.39
CA GLU A 75 3.49 32.16 13.84
C GLU A 75 3.15 32.48 12.38
N CYS A 76 2.97 31.44 11.55
CA CYS A 76 2.53 31.62 10.16
C CYS A 76 1.18 32.33 10.06
N GLN A 77 0.20 31.98 10.90
CA GLN A 77 -1.11 32.63 10.90
C GLN A 77 -1.04 34.10 11.33
N ARG A 78 -0.27 34.41 12.39
CA ARG A 78 -0.19 35.77 12.95
C ARG A 78 0.55 36.74 12.04
N ARG A 79 1.55 36.25 11.29
CA ARG A 79 2.46 37.10 10.50
C ARG A 79 2.18 37.05 9.00
N ASN A 80 1.26 36.21 8.52
CA ASN A 80 0.93 36.06 7.11
C ASN A 80 2.20 35.98 6.22
N ASN A 81 2.36 36.87 5.23
CA ASN A 81 3.54 36.93 4.35
C ASN A 81 4.86 37.33 5.02
N GLU A 82 4.85 37.73 6.30
CA GLU A 82 6.04 38.11 7.09
C GLU A 82 6.51 37.00 8.04
N SER A 83 5.89 35.81 7.99
CA SER A 83 6.35 34.67 8.76
C SER A 83 7.78 34.27 8.37
N ARG A 84 8.59 33.87 9.35
CA ARG A 84 9.93 33.28 9.12
C ARG A 84 9.84 31.87 8.52
N PHE A 85 8.66 31.24 8.60
CA PHE A 85 8.44 29.85 8.22
C PHE A 85 7.41 29.72 7.12
N VAL A 86 7.62 28.70 6.28
CA VAL A 86 6.65 28.22 5.29
C VAL A 86 6.40 26.74 5.52
N LYS A 87 5.13 26.35 5.46
CA LYS A 87 4.71 24.96 5.55
C LYS A 87 4.81 24.33 4.15
N VAL A 88 5.71 23.35 3.99
CA VAL A 88 5.95 22.65 2.71
C VAL A 88 5.22 21.31 2.61
N GLY A 89 4.66 20.82 3.72
CA GLY A 89 3.91 19.56 3.79
C GLY A 89 3.10 19.45 5.08
N ARG A 90 2.40 18.32 5.29
CA ARG A 90 1.47 18.12 6.42
C ARG A 90 2.09 18.45 7.79
N ASP A 91 3.36 18.10 7.97
CA ASP A 91 4.20 18.49 9.10
C ASP A 91 5.64 18.67 8.62
N LYS A 92 5.86 19.58 7.67
CA LYS A 92 7.20 19.85 7.14
C LYS A 92 7.38 21.35 6.93
N TRP A 93 8.48 21.88 7.43
CA TRP A 93 8.71 23.32 7.59
C TRP A 93 10.01 23.74 6.94
N ALA A 94 9.98 24.90 6.27
CA ALA A 94 11.11 25.56 5.62
C ALA A 94 11.19 27.03 6.08
N LEU A 95 12.32 27.69 5.80
CA LEU A 95 12.45 29.12 6.05
C LEU A 95 11.98 29.94 4.85
N SER A 96 11.25 31.02 5.12
CA SER A 96 10.79 31.97 4.10
C SER A 96 11.96 32.64 3.35
N GLU A 97 13.10 32.83 4.02
CA GLU A 97 14.30 33.46 3.45
C GLU A 97 14.99 32.62 2.36
N TRP A 98 14.66 31.32 2.22
CA TRP A 98 15.19 30.49 1.14
C TRP A 98 14.67 30.90 -0.25
N GLY A 99 13.59 31.68 -0.30
CA GLY A 99 13.00 32.18 -1.53
C GLY A 99 12.06 31.18 -2.22
N LYS A 100 11.13 31.72 -3.02
CA LYS A 100 10.02 30.97 -3.62
C LYS A 100 10.46 29.74 -4.41
N LYS A 101 11.55 29.86 -5.19
CA LYS A 101 12.04 28.76 -6.04
C LYS A 101 12.56 27.58 -5.22
N ALA A 102 13.32 27.82 -4.14
CA ALA A 102 13.84 26.76 -3.29
C ALA A 102 12.72 26.08 -2.49
N ILE A 103 11.77 26.87 -2.01
CA ILE A 103 10.57 26.36 -1.31
C ILE A 103 9.74 25.47 -2.23
N GLN A 104 9.53 25.89 -3.49
CA GLN A 104 8.80 25.13 -4.48
C GLN A 104 9.44 23.74 -4.74
N VAL A 105 10.77 23.67 -4.82
CA VAL A 105 11.50 22.40 -4.97
C VAL A 105 11.28 21.46 -3.78
N GLU A 106 11.25 21.99 -2.54
CA GLU A 106 10.99 21.16 -1.36
C GLU A 106 9.53 20.69 -1.25
N ILE A 107 8.57 21.49 -1.72
CA ILE A 107 7.15 21.08 -1.85
C ILE A 107 7.05 19.93 -2.86
N GLU A 108 7.61 20.07 -4.05
CA GLU A 108 7.59 19.02 -5.10
C GLU A 108 8.23 17.71 -4.62
N LYS A 109 9.33 17.81 -3.87
CA LYS A 109 9.99 16.65 -3.26
C LYS A 109 9.11 15.97 -2.21
N TYR A 110 8.41 16.74 -1.38
CA TYR A 110 7.45 16.22 -0.39
C TYR A 110 6.27 15.52 -1.08
N ASP A 111 5.70 16.13 -2.10
CA ASP A 111 4.55 15.59 -2.84
C ASP A 111 4.92 14.28 -3.55
N LYS A 112 6.07 14.25 -4.23
CA LYS A 112 6.58 13.03 -4.88
C LYS A 112 6.79 11.90 -3.88
N ALA A 113 7.43 12.17 -2.73
CA ALA A 113 7.63 11.16 -1.69
C ALA A 113 6.31 10.65 -1.09
N THR A 114 5.34 11.55 -0.88
CA THR A 114 4.00 11.20 -0.38
C THR A 114 3.25 10.33 -1.39
N GLN A 115 3.33 10.66 -2.68
CA GLN A 115 2.76 9.86 -3.76
C GLN A 115 3.38 8.45 -3.83
N GLU A 116 4.71 8.34 -3.71
CA GLU A 116 5.40 7.06 -3.67
C GLU A 116 5.02 6.21 -2.44
N ILE A 117 4.86 6.83 -1.27
CA ILE A 117 4.39 6.15 -0.04
C ILE A 117 2.94 5.70 -0.20
N GLN A 118 2.06 6.52 -0.75
CA GLN A 118 0.67 6.15 -1.01
C GLN A 118 0.56 4.98 -2.02
N LEU A 119 1.42 4.98 -3.04
CA LEU A 119 1.57 3.87 -3.98
C LEU A 119 2.11 2.60 -3.30
N LYS A 120 2.90 2.71 -2.23
CA LYS A 120 3.37 1.57 -1.42
C LYS A 120 2.35 1.10 -0.38
N ILE A 121 1.52 1.96 0.21
CA ILE A 121 0.47 1.57 1.18
C ILE A 121 -0.70 0.88 0.48
N ARG A 122 -0.93 1.14 -0.81
CA ARG A 122 -1.79 0.29 -1.66
C ARG A 122 -1.28 -1.17 -1.81
N LYS A 123 -0.14 -1.53 -1.20
CA LYS A 123 0.38 -2.91 -1.11
C LYS A 123 -0.02 -3.48 0.25
N THR A 124 -0.73 -4.59 0.40
CA THR A 124 -1.31 -5.59 -0.50
C THR A 124 -2.45 -6.19 0.30
N ILE A 125 -3.69 -5.93 -0.09
CA ILE A 125 -4.84 -6.63 0.50
C ILE A 125 -4.79 -8.07 -0.02
N VAL A 126 -4.90 -9.02 0.89
CA VAL A 126 -4.97 -10.46 0.60
C VAL A 126 -6.28 -11.00 1.16
N GLY A 127 -6.71 -12.17 0.68
CA GLY A 127 -7.90 -12.84 1.21
C GLY A 127 -7.65 -13.56 2.53
N ASP A 128 -8.67 -14.26 3.02
CA ASP A 128 -8.58 -15.09 4.22
C ASP A 128 -7.46 -16.13 4.10
N PRO A 129 -6.79 -16.52 5.20
CA PRO A 129 -5.81 -17.59 5.19
C PRO A 129 -6.37 -18.88 4.55
N LEU A 130 -5.67 -19.39 3.55
CA LEU A 130 -6.06 -20.59 2.79
C LEU A 130 -5.08 -21.74 2.99
N ASN A 131 -3.77 -21.46 2.97
CA ASN A 131 -2.68 -22.43 3.11
C ASN A 131 -2.85 -23.69 2.24
N PHE A 132 -3.23 -23.52 0.98
CA PHE A 132 -3.46 -24.61 0.04
C PHE A 132 -2.38 -24.65 -1.03
N ASP A 133 -1.63 -25.76 -1.13
CA ASP A 133 -0.61 -25.98 -2.17
C ASP A 133 0.33 -24.77 -2.41
N GLY A 134 0.85 -24.20 -1.32
CA GLY A 134 1.72 -23.01 -1.35
C GLY A 134 1.03 -21.68 -1.59
N LEU A 135 -0.30 -21.64 -1.78
CA LEU A 135 -1.10 -20.42 -1.80
C LEU A 135 -1.56 -20.09 -0.36
N GLN A 136 -0.99 -19.02 0.21
CA GLN A 136 -1.23 -18.66 1.61
C GLN A 136 -2.60 -18.02 1.85
N TYR A 137 -3.13 -17.29 0.87
CA TYR A 137 -4.35 -16.49 1.02
C TYR A 137 -5.35 -16.77 -0.08
N ALA A 138 -6.63 -16.65 0.26
CA ALA A 138 -7.74 -16.81 -0.66
C ALA A 138 -7.73 -15.74 -1.78
N PRO A 139 -8.29 -16.07 -2.96
CA PRO A 139 -8.56 -15.08 -4.01
C PRO A 139 -9.42 -13.92 -3.49
N ILE A 140 -9.16 -12.72 -3.99
CA ILE A 140 -9.99 -11.52 -3.75
C ILE A 140 -10.46 -10.85 -5.06
N ASN A 141 -10.16 -11.47 -6.20
CA ASN A 141 -10.48 -11.02 -7.56
C ASN A 141 -10.40 -12.21 -8.54
N GLU A 142 -10.78 -12.01 -9.81
CA GLU A 142 -10.74 -13.04 -10.86
C GLU A 142 -9.34 -13.62 -11.07
N GLN A 143 -8.29 -12.79 -11.08
CA GLN A 143 -6.92 -13.28 -11.30
C GLN A 143 -6.47 -14.29 -10.24
N GLY A 144 -6.87 -14.10 -8.98
CA GLY A 144 -6.64 -15.08 -7.92
C GLY A 144 -7.40 -16.40 -8.17
N VAL A 145 -8.61 -16.33 -8.74
CA VAL A 145 -9.40 -17.50 -9.14
C VAL A 145 -8.71 -18.26 -10.28
N VAL A 146 -8.26 -17.55 -11.32
CA VAL A 146 -7.50 -18.14 -12.44
C VAL A 146 -6.26 -18.87 -11.91
N PHE A 147 -5.49 -18.23 -11.03
CA PHE A 147 -4.29 -18.84 -10.45
C PHE A 147 -4.61 -20.11 -9.65
N LEU A 148 -5.65 -20.07 -8.80
CA LEU A 148 -6.07 -21.22 -8.02
C LEU A 148 -6.61 -22.35 -8.91
N PHE A 149 -7.40 -22.03 -9.95
CA PHE A 149 -7.86 -23.00 -10.93
C PHE A 149 -6.69 -23.65 -11.66
N GLY A 150 -5.64 -22.89 -12.01
CA GLY A 150 -4.40 -23.42 -12.59
C GLY A 150 -3.69 -24.46 -11.72
N LYS A 151 -3.96 -24.51 -10.41
CA LYS A 151 -3.48 -25.58 -9.52
C LYS A 151 -4.42 -26.79 -9.49
N LEU A 152 -5.72 -26.58 -9.70
CA LEU A 152 -6.76 -27.60 -9.55
C LEU A 152 -7.25 -28.23 -10.87
N HIS A 153 -6.99 -27.63 -12.03
CA HIS A 153 -7.65 -27.98 -13.28
C HIS A 153 -7.51 -29.47 -13.67
N LYS A 154 -6.34 -30.08 -13.39
CA LYS A 154 -6.12 -31.53 -13.66
C LYS A 154 -7.03 -32.41 -12.82
N GLU A 155 -7.21 -32.08 -11.54
CA GLU A 155 -8.09 -32.81 -10.62
C GLU A 155 -9.56 -32.61 -10.98
N LEU A 156 -9.90 -31.46 -11.56
CA LEU A 156 -11.22 -31.18 -12.14
C LEU A 156 -11.43 -31.86 -13.49
N GLY A 157 -10.45 -32.61 -14.00
CA GLY A 157 -10.53 -33.30 -15.28
C GLY A 157 -10.53 -32.36 -16.48
N ILE A 158 -9.91 -31.18 -16.36
CA ILE A 158 -9.86 -30.16 -17.40
C ILE A 158 -8.41 -29.97 -17.89
N ILE A 159 -8.24 -29.98 -19.21
CA ILE A 159 -7.02 -29.55 -19.90
C ILE A 159 -7.28 -28.12 -20.40
N VAL A 160 -6.46 -27.16 -19.97
CA VAL A 160 -6.53 -25.78 -20.47
C VAL A 160 -5.69 -25.68 -21.74
N GLU A 161 -6.29 -25.24 -22.85
CA GLU A 161 -5.62 -25.10 -24.15
C GLU A 161 -5.23 -23.64 -24.43
N ALA A 162 -6.04 -22.68 -24.00
CA ALA A 162 -5.76 -21.25 -24.13
C ALA A 162 -6.37 -20.42 -22.99
N ILE A 163 -5.68 -19.34 -22.60
CA ILE A 163 -6.19 -18.26 -21.74
C ILE A 163 -6.05 -16.96 -22.54
N GLN A 164 -7.09 -16.14 -22.55
CA GLN A 164 -7.18 -14.92 -23.35
C GLN A 164 -7.84 -13.79 -22.55
N THR A 165 -7.68 -12.55 -23.02
CA THR A 165 -8.24 -11.35 -22.37
C THR A 165 -9.67 -11.01 -22.82
N GLY A 166 -10.16 -11.69 -23.85
CA GLY A 166 -11.49 -11.46 -24.41
C GLY A 166 -12.39 -12.64 -24.10
N PHE A 167 -13.68 -12.37 -23.94
CA PHE A 167 -14.68 -13.39 -23.68
C PHE A 167 -14.71 -14.48 -24.77
N PRO A 168 -14.75 -15.78 -24.40
CA PRO A 168 -14.59 -16.33 -23.04
C PRO A 168 -13.12 -16.31 -22.60
N ASP A 169 -12.85 -16.14 -21.31
CA ASP A 169 -11.49 -16.00 -20.76
C ASP A 169 -10.56 -17.19 -21.05
N ALA A 170 -11.10 -18.39 -21.23
CA ALA A 170 -10.31 -19.56 -21.57
C ALA A 170 -11.04 -20.57 -22.46
N LYS A 171 -10.24 -21.39 -23.13
CA LYS A 171 -10.69 -22.58 -23.86
C LYS A 171 -9.92 -23.79 -23.38
N GLY A 172 -10.58 -24.94 -23.38
CA GLY A 172 -9.97 -26.18 -22.99
C GLY A 172 -10.80 -27.39 -23.34
N ARG A 173 -10.42 -28.52 -22.75
CA ARG A 173 -11.15 -29.78 -22.86
C ARG A 173 -11.45 -30.35 -21.49
N LYS A 174 -12.71 -30.74 -21.28
CA LYS A 174 -13.14 -31.45 -20.08
C LYS A 174 -13.31 -32.93 -20.36
N LYS A 175 -12.84 -33.76 -19.43
CA LYS A 175 -13.04 -35.20 -19.49
C LYS A 175 -14.49 -35.54 -19.22
N ILE A 176 -15.11 -36.26 -20.15
CA ILE A 176 -16.46 -36.82 -20.02
C ILE A 176 -16.39 -38.34 -20.23
N ARG A 177 -17.50 -39.06 -19.98
CA ARG A 177 -17.58 -40.52 -20.18
C ARG A 177 -17.17 -40.95 -21.59
N ALA A 178 -17.58 -40.19 -22.60
CA ALA A 178 -17.33 -40.49 -24.01
C ALA A 178 -15.94 -40.07 -24.52
N GLY A 179 -15.16 -39.31 -23.74
CA GLY A 179 -13.88 -38.77 -24.22
C GLY A 179 -13.55 -37.40 -23.65
N TRP A 180 -13.13 -36.48 -24.52
CA TRP A 180 -12.73 -35.11 -24.18
C TRP A 180 -13.58 -34.13 -24.98
N GLN A 181 -14.37 -33.30 -24.29
CA GLN A 181 -15.26 -32.30 -24.89
C GLN A 181 -14.62 -30.92 -24.82
N GLU A 182 -14.67 -30.17 -25.92
CA GLU A 182 -14.26 -28.76 -25.94
C GLU A 182 -15.18 -27.93 -25.04
N ILE A 183 -14.60 -27.01 -24.26
CA ILE A 183 -15.32 -26.10 -23.39
C ILE A 183 -14.74 -24.68 -23.45
N ALA A 184 -15.62 -23.69 -23.46
CA ALA A 184 -15.37 -22.30 -23.16
C ALA A 184 -15.57 -22.04 -21.67
N ILE A 185 -14.60 -21.37 -21.04
CA ILE A 185 -14.57 -21.12 -19.59
C ILE A 185 -14.53 -19.62 -19.35
N GLU A 186 -15.39 -19.14 -18.46
CA GLU A 186 -15.32 -17.79 -17.90
C GLU A 186 -14.86 -17.84 -16.45
N PHE A 187 -13.92 -16.97 -16.08
CA PHE A 187 -13.46 -16.85 -14.70
C PHE A 187 -14.10 -15.66 -14.03
N GLU A 188 -14.67 -15.88 -12.84
CA GLU A 188 -15.33 -14.82 -12.11
C GLU A 188 -14.99 -14.86 -10.62
N TYR A 189 -14.96 -13.71 -9.94
CA TYR A 189 -14.83 -13.76 -8.48
C TYR A 189 -16.12 -14.28 -7.84
N ARG A 190 -17.26 -13.79 -8.33
CA ARG A 190 -18.61 -14.24 -7.99
C ARG A 190 -19.32 -14.69 -9.25
N SER A 191 -20.04 -15.81 -9.25
CA SER A 191 -20.77 -16.24 -10.44
C SER A 191 -21.76 -15.20 -11.00
N SER A 192 -22.32 -14.33 -10.14
CA SER A 192 -23.20 -13.23 -10.57
C SER A 192 -22.48 -12.12 -11.34
N ASN A 193 -21.15 -12.01 -11.24
CA ASN A 193 -20.37 -11.05 -12.04
C ASN A 193 -20.53 -11.30 -13.54
N PHE A 194 -20.72 -12.55 -13.97
CA PHE A 194 -21.00 -12.91 -15.35
C PHE A 194 -22.17 -12.10 -15.95
N LEU A 195 -23.26 -11.95 -15.17
CA LEU A 195 -24.42 -11.14 -15.55
C LEU A 195 -24.06 -9.65 -15.62
N SER A 196 -23.27 -9.17 -14.66
CA SER A 196 -22.86 -7.77 -14.57
C SER A 196 -21.97 -7.35 -15.74
N HIS A 197 -21.14 -8.27 -16.24
CA HIS A 197 -20.30 -8.09 -17.41
C HIS A 197 -21.05 -8.24 -18.74
N LYS A 198 -22.32 -8.68 -18.71
CA LYS A 198 -23.22 -8.85 -19.88
C LYS A 198 -22.70 -9.87 -20.90
N HIS A 199 -22.07 -10.95 -20.41
CA HIS A 199 -21.62 -12.04 -21.26
C HIS A 199 -22.79 -12.86 -21.82
N GLU A 200 -22.61 -13.35 -23.04
CA GLU A 200 -23.62 -14.18 -23.71
C GLU A 200 -23.47 -15.64 -23.31
N ILE A 201 -24.51 -16.18 -22.66
CA ILE A 201 -24.56 -17.58 -22.18
C ILE A 201 -24.24 -18.59 -23.29
N GLN A 202 -24.60 -18.30 -24.55
CA GLN A 202 -24.41 -19.21 -25.69
C GLN A 202 -22.94 -19.46 -26.06
N HIS A 203 -22.03 -18.61 -25.61
CA HIS A 203 -20.60 -18.70 -25.94
C HIS A 203 -19.72 -19.10 -24.74
N CYS A 204 -20.35 -19.58 -23.65
CA CYS A 204 -19.66 -20.06 -22.46
C CYS A 204 -20.29 -21.38 -22.01
N ASP A 205 -19.46 -22.36 -21.68
CA ASP A 205 -19.92 -23.68 -21.23
C ASP A 205 -19.80 -23.84 -19.70
N LEU A 206 -18.83 -23.14 -19.09
CA LEU A 206 -18.45 -23.31 -17.70
C LEU A 206 -18.05 -21.98 -17.06
N ILE A 207 -18.64 -21.65 -15.90
CA ILE A 207 -18.15 -20.59 -15.03
C ILE A 207 -17.27 -21.23 -13.94
N VAL A 208 -16.04 -20.75 -13.80
CA VAL A 208 -15.18 -21.07 -12.65
C VAL A 208 -15.12 -19.85 -11.75
N CYS A 209 -15.59 -19.98 -10.51
CA CYS A 209 -15.63 -18.84 -9.59
C CYS A 209 -15.11 -19.14 -8.19
N TRP A 210 -14.71 -18.09 -7.45
CA TRP A 210 -14.43 -18.25 -6.03
C TRP A 210 -15.70 -18.57 -5.25
N MET A 211 -16.78 -17.82 -5.50
CA MET A 211 -18.05 -17.99 -4.80
C MET A 211 -19.25 -18.03 -5.74
N HIS A 212 -20.12 -19.02 -5.56
CA HIS A 212 -21.32 -19.16 -6.36
C HIS A 212 -22.54 -18.54 -5.67
N ASP A 213 -22.99 -17.40 -6.18
CA ASP A 213 -24.15 -16.64 -5.67
C ASP A 213 -25.30 -16.48 -6.69
N TRP A 214 -25.16 -17.01 -7.91
CA TRP A 214 -26.19 -16.97 -8.94
C TRP A 214 -27.00 -18.28 -8.96
N LYS A 215 -28.04 -18.35 -8.12
CA LYS A 215 -28.84 -19.58 -7.92
C LYS A 215 -29.55 -20.12 -9.16
N GLU A 216 -29.95 -19.24 -10.07
CA GLU A 216 -30.67 -19.58 -11.30
C GLU A 216 -29.72 -19.64 -12.51
N CYS A 217 -28.42 -19.86 -12.27
CA CYS A 217 -27.43 -19.93 -13.34
C CYS A 217 -27.74 -21.12 -14.27
N PRO A 218 -27.90 -20.90 -15.59
CA PRO A 218 -28.17 -21.97 -16.54
C PRO A 218 -26.89 -22.70 -16.99
N LEU A 219 -25.71 -22.15 -16.68
CA LEU A 219 -24.40 -22.72 -17.01
C LEU A 219 -23.92 -23.66 -15.91
N GLU A 220 -23.01 -24.56 -16.27
CA GLU A 220 -22.27 -25.30 -15.26
C GLU A 220 -21.40 -24.33 -14.45
N VAL A 221 -21.37 -24.48 -13.13
CA VAL A 221 -20.54 -23.64 -12.24
C VAL A 221 -19.63 -24.52 -11.37
N VAL A 222 -18.35 -24.19 -11.39
CA VAL A 222 -17.33 -24.75 -10.49
C VAL A 222 -16.97 -23.70 -9.44
N GLU A 223 -17.45 -23.90 -8.21
CA GLU A 223 -17.12 -23.06 -7.06
C GLU A 223 -15.86 -23.57 -6.35
N LEU A 224 -14.74 -22.84 -6.52
CA LEU A 224 -13.45 -23.24 -5.97
C LEU A 224 -13.40 -23.19 -4.44
N LYS A 225 -14.11 -22.25 -3.79
CA LYS A 225 -14.11 -22.14 -2.33
C LYS A 225 -14.61 -23.43 -1.66
N SER A 226 -15.77 -23.91 -2.08
CA SER A 226 -16.35 -25.16 -1.58
C SER A 226 -15.46 -26.38 -1.86
N ILE A 227 -14.76 -26.42 -3.00
CA ILE A 227 -13.83 -27.50 -3.34
C ILE A 227 -12.63 -27.51 -2.39
N ILE A 228 -12.02 -26.34 -2.15
CA ILE A 228 -10.87 -26.22 -1.24
C ILE A 228 -11.27 -26.51 0.20
N GLU A 229 -12.38 -25.97 0.69
CA GLU A 229 -12.85 -26.23 2.06
C GLU A 229 -13.06 -27.72 2.32
N LYS A 230 -13.63 -28.45 1.36
CA LYS A 230 -13.76 -29.92 1.45
C LYS A 230 -12.40 -30.61 1.47
N LYS A 231 -11.45 -30.17 0.65
CA LYS A 231 -10.09 -30.74 0.59
C LYS A 231 -9.33 -30.53 1.90
N LEU A 232 -9.41 -29.33 2.48
CA LEU A 232 -8.74 -29.02 3.74
C LEU A 232 -9.30 -29.87 4.88
N LYS A 233 -10.63 -29.99 4.99
CA LYS A 233 -11.28 -30.87 5.98
C LYS A 233 -10.84 -32.34 5.85
N ASN A 234 -10.83 -32.88 4.63
CA ASN A 234 -10.45 -34.27 4.40
C ASN A 234 -8.94 -34.52 4.63
N GLY A 235 -8.09 -33.50 4.47
CA GLY A 235 -6.66 -33.59 4.75
C GLY A 235 -6.33 -33.61 6.24
N ASP A 236 -7.14 -32.95 7.07
CA ASP A 236 -6.99 -32.95 8.52
C ASP A 236 -7.41 -34.30 9.14
N GLU A 237 -8.43 -34.96 8.58
CA GLU A 237 -8.92 -36.27 9.06
C GLU A 237 -7.97 -37.45 8.78
N GLN A 238 -7.05 -37.35 7.81
CA GLN A 238 -6.05 -38.40 7.52
C GLN A 238 -4.74 -38.28 8.32
N ASN A 239 -4.63 -37.26 9.18
CA ASN A 239 -3.46 -37.00 10.01
C ASN A 239 -3.66 -37.38 11.50
N PHE A 240 -4.68 -38.20 11.82
CA PHE A 240 -4.93 -38.75 13.16
C PHE A 240 -5.02 -40.28 13.16
#